data_AF-A0A3B9IPC0-F1
#
_entry.id   AF-A0A3B9IPC0-F1
#
_cell.length_a   1.000
_cell.length_b   1.000
_cell.length_c   1.000
_cell.angle_alpha   90.00
_cell.angle_beta   90.00
_cell.angle_gamma   90.00
#
_symmetry.space_group_name_H-M   'P 1'
#
loop_
_entity.id
_entity.type
_entity.pdbx_description
1 polymer ?
#
loop_
_entity_poly.entity_id
_entity_poly.type
_entity_poly.pdbx_seq_one_letter_code
_entity_poly.pdbx_strand_id
1 'polypeptide(L)'
;ATLDPTMRALDLPSGRRVILSDTVGFVSELPTGLIAAFRATLEEVREAALIIHVRDIADPDTGAQRRDVLHVLGELGMGHRLADDVLEFRNKLDMLEGEARERVLNEAARAEDAVAGSALSGEGLDRLFAAIDARLAIGDELAHFDVPHADGQALAWLYEHGEVAERADDEAVAHVAVRLKPQDLSRFQARWPHLSAPVSLT
;
A
#
# COMPACT_ATOMS: atom_id res chain seq x y z
N ALA A 1 -13.79 1.50 -18.23
CA ALA A 1 -14.38 1.23 -16.91
C ALA A 1 -14.48 -0.27 -16.74
N THR A 2 -13.83 -0.82 -15.71
CA THR A 2 -13.84 -2.24 -15.36
C THR A 2 -15.09 -2.53 -14.52
N LEU A 3 -15.82 -3.62 -14.79
CA LEU A 3 -17.06 -4.00 -14.09
C LEU A 3 -16.87 -5.17 -13.11
N ASP A 4 -15.80 -5.95 -13.27
CA ASP A 4 -15.41 -7.06 -12.39
C ASP A 4 -14.07 -6.73 -11.73
N PRO A 5 -13.91 -6.93 -10.40
CA PRO A 5 -12.64 -6.68 -9.73
C PRO A 5 -11.58 -7.65 -10.25
N THR A 6 -10.49 -7.10 -10.77
CA THR A 6 -9.34 -7.91 -11.19
C THR A 6 -8.30 -7.89 -10.08
N MET A 7 -8.03 -9.07 -9.52
CA MET A 7 -7.00 -9.26 -8.50
C MET A 7 -5.67 -9.61 -9.16
N ARG A 8 -4.60 -8.88 -8.80
CA ARG A 8 -3.23 -9.24 -9.17
C ARG A 8 -2.32 -9.17 -7.97
N ALA A 9 -1.48 -10.20 -7.80
CA ALA A 9 -0.39 -10.16 -6.84
C ALA A 9 0.80 -9.42 -7.46
N LEU A 10 1.50 -8.62 -6.65
CA LEU A 10 2.75 -7.97 -7.01
C LEU A 10 3.68 -7.92 -5.79
N ASP A 11 4.98 -7.84 -6.04
CA ASP A 11 5.99 -7.67 -5.02
C ASP A 11 6.40 -6.19 -4.97
N LEU A 12 6.37 -5.59 -3.78
CA LEU A 12 6.83 -4.23 -3.53
C LEU A 12 8.36 -4.17 -3.43
N PRO A 13 8.99 -2.98 -3.47
CA PRO A 13 10.44 -2.85 -3.38
C PRO A 13 11.08 -3.51 -2.16
N SER A 14 10.39 -3.56 -1.02
CA SER A 14 10.80 -4.29 0.19
C SER A 14 10.78 -5.82 0.07
N GLY A 15 10.21 -6.36 -1.01
CA GLY A 15 9.88 -7.78 -1.15
C GLY A 15 8.52 -8.16 -0.55
N ARG A 16 7.81 -7.23 0.11
CA ARG A 16 6.45 -7.46 0.60
C ARG A 16 5.53 -7.77 -0.57
N ARG A 17 4.87 -8.93 -0.49
CA ARG A 17 3.85 -9.33 -1.47
C ARG A 17 2.50 -8.70 -1.12
N VAL A 18 1.88 -8.05 -2.09
CA VAL A 18 0.55 -7.44 -1.94
C VAL A 18 -0.39 -7.90 -3.04
N ILE A 19 -1.70 -7.79 -2.78
CA ILE A 19 -2.75 -8.02 -3.77
C ILE A 19 -3.38 -6.69 -4.11
N LEU A 20 -3.30 -6.31 -5.38
CA LEU A 20 -3.99 -5.16 -5.94
C LEU A 20 -5.36 -5.61 -6.46
N SER A 21 -6.41 -4.95 -5.98
CA SER A 21 -7.78 -5.09 -6.51
C SER A 21 -8.09 -3.88 -7.39
N ASP A 22 -8.32 -4.10 -8.69
CA ASP A 22 -8.87 -3.05 -9.56
C ASP A 22 -10.36 -2.91 -9.28
N THR A 23 -10.75 -1.81 -8.62
CA THR A 23 -12.15 -1.55 -8.30
C THR A 23 -12.87 -0.92 -9.49
N VAL A 24 -14.21 -0.99 -9.47
CA VAL A 24 -15.00 -0.26 -10.46
C VAL A 24 -14.78 1.24 -10.26
N GLY A 25 -14.30 1.92 -11.31
CA GLY A 25 -14.02 3.36 -11.25
C GLY A 25 -15.25 4.17 -10.82
N PHE A 26 -15.03 5.19 -9.98
CA PHE A 26 -16.07 6.15 -9.60
C PHE A 26 -16.51 6.93 -10.85
N VAL A 27 -17.72 6.64 -11.33
CA VAL A 27 -18.35 7.43 -12.39
C VAL A 27 -19.06 8.61 -11.73
N SER A 28 -18.76 9.83 -12.17
CA SER A 28 -19.51 11.02 -11.76
C SER A 28 -21.01 10.79 -12.01
N GLU A 29 -21.86 11.19 -11.06
CA GLU A 29 -23.31 10.96 -11.07
C GLU A 29 -23.76 9.49 -10.96
N LEU A 30 -23.20 8.72 -10.02
CA LEU A 30 -23.84 7.46 -9.64
C LEU A 30 -25.28 7.77 -9.17
N PRO A 31 -26.33 7.23 -9.84
CA PRO A 31 -27.68 7.35 -9.34
C PRO A 31 -27.73 6.81 -7.91
N THR A 32 -28.46 7.46 -7.00
CA THR A 32 -28.52 7.06 -5.58
C THR A 32 -28.87 5.57 -5.37
N GLY A 33 -29.64 4.97 -6.28
CA GLY A 33 -29.92 3.53 -6.30
C GLY A 33 -28.73 2.64 -6.68
N LEU A 34 -27.81 3.13 -7.52
CA LEU A 34 -26.58 2.44 -7.89
C LEU A 34 -25.53 2.51 -6.77
N ILE A 35 -25.51 3.59 -5.97
CA ILE A 35 -24.66 3.69 -4.77
C ILE A 35 -24.93 2.51 -3.81
N ALA A 36 -26.18 2.08 -3.66
CA ALA A 36 -26.54 0.93 -2.84
C ALA A 36 -26.03 -0.41 -3.42
N ALA A 37 -26.03 -0.57 -4.75
CA ALA A 37 -25.48 -1.75 -5.42
C ALA A 37 -23.94 -1.77 -5.39
N PHE A 38 -23.31 -0.59 -5.43
CA PHE A 38 -21.87 -0.41 -5.27
C PHE A 38 -21.41 -0.56 -3.83
N ARG A 39 -22.23 -0.21 -2.83
CA ARG A 39 -21.89 -0.42 -1.40
C ARG A 39 -21.47 -1.86 -1.11
N ALA A 40 -22.10 -2.85 -1.74
CA ALA A 40 -21.72 -4.25 -1.57
C ALA A 40 -20.35 -4.59 -2.20
N THR A 41 -19.95 -3.92 -3.30
CA THR A 41 -18.62 -4.08 -3.92
C THR A 41 -17.57 -3.15 -3.31
N LEU A 42 -17.98 -2.15 -2.56
CA LEU A 42 -17.14 -1.22 -1.81
C LEU A 42 -16.82 -1.70 -0.39
N GLU A 43 -17.35 -2.86 0.03
CA GLU A 43 -16.93 -3.50 1.28
C GLU A 43 -15.44 -3.88 1.23
N GLU A 44 -14.94 -4.29 0.07
CA GLU A 44 -13.52 -4.55 -0.17
C GLU A 44 -12.63 -3.31 0.08
N VAL A 45 -13.17 -2.11 -0.16
CA VAL A 45 -12.47 -0.84 0.09
C VAL A 45 -12.32 -0.58 1.60
N ARG A 46 -13.25 -1.06 2.44
CA ARG A 46 -13.17 -0.90 3.90
C ARG A 46 -12.10 -1.79 4.53
N GLU A 47 -11.92 -2.98 3.95
CA GLU A 47 -10.95 -3.98 4.41
C GLU A 47 -9.56 -3.76 3.80
N ALA A 48 -9.44 -2.88 2.80
CA ALA A 48 -8.16 -2.56 2.20
C ALA A 48 -7.20 -1.93 3.23
N ALA A 49 -5.96 -2.44 3.26
CA ALA A 49 -4.90 -1.84 4.06
C ALA A 49 -4.46 -0.47 3.54
N LEU A 50 -4.65 -0.22 2.23
CA LEU A 50 -4.38 1.05 1.56
C LEU A 50 -5.27 1.19 0.33
N ILE A 51 -5.81 2.38 0.13
CA ILE A 51 -6.57 2.78 -1.05
C ILE A 51 -5.68 3.66 -1.92
N ILE A 52 -5.57 3.32 -3.20
CA ILE A 52 -4.91 4.19 -4.18
C ILE A 52 -5.97 4.96 -4.95
N HIS A 53 -6.06 6.26 -4.71
CA HIS A 53 -6.96 7.14 -5.43
C HIS A 53 -6.27 7.68 -6.69
N VAL A 54 -6.48 7.00 -7.81
CA VAL A 54 -5.93 7.40 -9.11
C VAL A 54 -6.75 8.55 -9.69
N ARG A 55 -6.09 9.68 -9.96
CA ARG A 55 -6.72 10.90 -10.49
C ARG A 55 -6.15 11.27 -11.84
N ASP A 56 -7.01 11.64 -12.77
CA ASP A 56 -6.59 12.33 -13.99
C ASP A 56 -6.23 13.78 -13.64
N ILE A 57 -4.95 14.15 -13.73
CA ILE A 57 -4.49 15.51 -13.40
C ILE A 57 -4.52 16.46 -14.61
N ALA A 58 -4.73 15.93 -15.81
CA ALA A 58 -4.84 16.72 -17.04
C ALA A 58 -6.28 17.23 -17.25
N ASP A 59 -7.26 16.61 -16.60
CA ASP A 59 -8.66 17.05 -16.60
C ASP A 59 -8.81 18.39 -15.82
N PRO A 60 -9.37 19.45 -16.43
CA PRO A 60 -9.67 20.70 -15.74
C PRO A 60 -10.56 20.53 -14.49
N ASP A 61 -11.45 19.54 -14.50
CA ASP A 61 -12.38 19.24 -13.41
C ASP A 61 -11.80 18.28 -12.36
N THR A 62 -10.51 17.94 -12.45
CA THR A 62 -9.81 17.02 -11.52
C THR A 62 -10.03 17.35 -10.05
N GLY A 63 -10.14 18.65 -9.71
CA GLY A 63 -10.37 19.10 -8.34
C GLY A 63 -11.80 18.84 -7.86
N ALA A 64 -12.79 18.92 -8.74
CA ALA A 64 -14.18 18.60 -8.42
C ALA A 64 -14.36 17.10 -8.26
N GLN A 65 -13.87 16.31 -9.23
CA GLN A 65 -13.88 14.85 -9.19
C GLN A 65 -13.22 14.31 -7.92
N ARG A 66 -12.10 14.90 -7.50
CA ARG A 66 -11.44 14.56 -6.22
C ARG A 66 -12.39 14.71 -5.02
N ARG A 67 -13.09 15.84 -4.93
CA ARG A 67 -13.99 16.12 -3.80
C ARG A 67 -15.13 15.13 -3.77
N ASP A 68 -15.67 14.77 -4.94
CA ASP A 68 -16.77 13.82 -5.06
C ASP A 68 -16.35 12.42 -4.57
N VAL A 69 -15.17 11.94 -5.00
CA VAL A 69 -14.65 10.64 -4.53
C VAL A 69 -14.39 10.64 -3.03
N LEU A 70 -13.73 11.68 -2.50
CA LEU A 70 -13.47 11.78 -1.06
C LEU A 70 -14.76 11.87 -0.24
N HIS A 71 -15.80 12.52 -0.77
CA HIS A 71 -17.12 12.56 -0.13
C HIS A 71 -17.73 11.17 -0.05
N VAL A 72 -17.73 10.41 -1.15
CA VAL A 72 -18.26 9.03 -1.18
C VAL A 72 -17.48 8.11 -0.23
N LEU A 73 -16.15 8.18 -0.23
CA LEU A 73 -15.33 7.42 0.73
C LEU A 73 -15.66 7.80 2.18
N GLY A 74 -15.93 9.08 2.44
CA GLY A 74 -16.44 9.56 3.73
C GLY A 74 -17.77 8.92 4.12
N GLU A 75 -18.74 8.86 3.21
CA GLU A 75 -20.05 8.22 3.43
C GLU A 75 -19.96 6.71 3.66
N LEU A 76 -18.91 6.06 3.15
CA LEU A 76 -18.61 4.64 3.41
C LEU A 76 -17.98 4.42 4.79
N GLY A 77 -17.77 5.47 5.59
CA GLY A 77 -17.22 5.35 6.94
C GLY A 77 -15.70 5.45 7.00
N MET A 78 -15.02 5.79 5.89
CA MET A 78 -13.58 6.02 5.87
C MET A 78 -13.20 7.41 6.41
N GLY A 79 -14.15 8.29 6.73
CA GLY A 79 -13.90 9.71 7.00
C GLY A 79 -12.81 10.03 8.03
N HIS A 80 -12.62 9.20 9.06
CA HIS A 80 -11.55 9.38 10.07
C HIS A 80 -10.21 8.74 9.65
N ARG A 81 -10.22 7.89 8.64
CA ARG A 81 -9.08 7.13 8.10
C ARG A 81 -8.58 7.65 6.76
N LEU A 82 -9.28 8.60 6.13
CA LEU A 82 -8.96 9.07 4.77
C LEU A 82 -7.53 9.57 4.64
N ALA A 83 -7.03 10.33 5.62
CA ALA A 83 -5.65 10.84 5.59
C ALA A 83 -4.60 9.73 5.77
N ASP A 84 -4.99 8.61 6.39
CA ASP A 84 -4.10 7.50 6.69
C ASP A 84 -4.12 6.38 5.66
N ASP A 85 -5.26 6.17 5.04
CA ASP A 85 -5.50 5.00 4.21
C ASP A 85 -5.68 5.34 2.74
N VAL A 86 -5.60 6.62 2.34
CA VAL A 86 -5.71 7.02 0.93
C VAL A 86 -4.39 7.64 0.46
N LEU A 87 -3.81 7.04 -0.57
CA LEU A 87 -2.68 7.58 -1.33
C LEU A 87 -3.19 8.06 -2.68
N GLU A 88 -3.05 9.35 -2.98
CA GLU A 88 -3.41 9.90 -4.29
C GLU A 88 -2.30 9.63 -5.32
N PHE A 89 -2.68 9.02 -6.44
CA PHE A 89 -1.83 8.96 -7.63
C PHE A 89 -2.35 9.94 -8.68
N ARG A 90 -1.66 11.07 -8.84
CA ARG A 90 -1.95 12.09 -9.86
C ARG A 90 -1.40 11.61 -11.21
N ASN A 91 -2.21 10.82 -11.88
CA ASN A 91 -1.94 10.17 -13.15
C ASN A 91 -2.10 11.13 -14.35
N LYS A 92 -1.60 10.72 -15.51
CA LYS A 92 -1.58 11.48 -16.78
C LYS A 92 -0.69 12.72 -16.77
N LEU A 93 0.40 12.69 -15.98
CA LEU A 93 1.39 13.75 -15.96
C LEU A 93 2.02 14.01 -17.35
N ASP A 94 2.05 12.98 -18.21
CA ASP A 94 2.52 13.07 -19.61
C ASP A 94 1.69 14.01 -20.49
N MET A 95 0.47 14.35 -20.09
CA MET A 95 -0.39 15.30 -20.80
C MET A 95 -0.18 16.76 -20.34
N LEU A 96 0.64 16.98 -19.32
CA LEU A 96 0.96 18.32 -18.82
C LEU A 96 2.36 18.74 -19.28
N GLU A 97 2.50 20.02 -19.60
CA GLU A 97 3.77 20.63 -20.02
C GLU A 97 4.06 21.93 -19.26
N GLY A 98 5.32 22.35 -19.28
CA GLY A 98 5.78 23.62 -18.70
C GLY A 98 5.38 23.84 -17.23
N GLU A 99 4.92 25.05 -16.91
CA GLU A 99 4.55 25.46 -15.56
C GLU A 99 3.46 24.60 -14.93
N ALA A 100 2.49 24.11 -15.72
CA ALA A 100 1.42 23.27 -15.21
C ALA A 100 1.95 21.93 -14.68
N ARG A 101 2.89 21.32 -15.41
CA ARG A 101 3.57 20.09 -15.02
C ARG A 101 4.43 20.29 -13.77
N GLU A 102 5.24 21.35 -13.76
CA GLU A 102 6.10 21.68 -12.62
C GLU A 102 5.30 21.94 -11.36
N ARG A 103 4.17 22.66 -11.47
CA ARG A 103 3.26 22.89 -10.35
C ARG A 103 2.76 21.58 -9.75
N VAL A 104 2.28 20.65 -10.57
CA VAL A 104 1.77 19.35 -10.10
C VAL A 104 2.86 18.54 -9.39
N LEU A 105 4.07 18.50 -9.95
CA LEU A 105 5.21 17.81 -9.33
C LEU A 105 5.58 18.44 -7.98
N ASN A 106 5.64 19.77 -7.92
CA ASN A 106 5.98 20.52 -6.72
C ASN A 106 4.90 20.40 -5.62
N GLU A 107 3.63 20.31 -6.00
CA GLU A 107 2.54 20.05 -5.06
C GLU A 107 2.61 18.61 -4.52
N ALA A 108 2.80 17.62 -5.39
CA ALA A 108 2.91 16.21 -4.97
C ALA A 108 4.13 15.99 -4.06
N ALA A 109 5.27 16.61 -4.37
CA ALA A 109 6.48 16.48 -3.55
C ALA A 109 6.35 17.07 -2.13
N ARG A 110 5.36 17.95 -1.89
CA ARG A 110 5.07 18.54 -0.57
C ARG A 110 3.93 17.83 0.16
N ALA A 111 3.22 16.94 -0.51
CA ALA A 111 2.12 16.18 0.06
C ALA A 111 2.65 14.85 0.61
N GLU A 112 2.20 14.48 1.80
CA GLU A 112 2.54 13.18 2.40
C GLU A 112 1.71 12.04 1.79
N ASP A 113 0.57 12.40 1.18
CA ASP A 113 -0.47 11.51 0.67
C ASP A 113 -0.61 11.56 -0.86
N ALA A 114 0.39 12.05 -1.60
CA ALA A 114 0.29 12.11 -3.07
C ALA A 114 1.59 11.83 -3.82
N VAL A 115 1.48 11.10 -4.92
CA VAL A 115 2.53 10.89 -5.92
C VAL A 115 2.00 11.33 -7.28
N ALA A 116 2.83 12.01 -8.08
CA ALA A 116 2.50 12.40 -9.46
C ALA A 116 3.30 11.59 -10.48
N GLY A 117 2.64 11.18 -11.56
CA GLY A 117 3.25 10.36 -12.59
C GLY A 117 2.33 10.04 -13.76
N SER A 118 2.75 9.08 -14.57
CA SER A 118 1.99 8.57 -15.71
C SER A 118 2.01 7.05 -15.71
N ALA A 119 0.85 6.44 -15.58
CA ALA A 119 0.68 5.01 -15.77
C ALA A 119 0.96 4.57 -17.22
N LEU A 120 0.87 5.49 -18.19
CA LEU A 120 1.11 5.20 -19.60
C LEU A 120 2.61 5.14 -19.92
N SER A 121 3.38 6.13 -19.48
CA SER A 121 4.82 6.16 -19.72
C SER A 121 5.64 5.40 -18.67
N GLY A 122 5.04 5.15 -17.50
CA GLY A 122 5.71 4.57 -16.33
C GLY A 122 6.40 5.61 -15.43
N GLU A 123 6.39 6.89 -15.80
CA GLU A 123 6.99 7.95 -14.97
C GLU A 123 6.34 7.99 -13.57
N GLY A 124 7.16 7.95 -12.52
CA GLY A 124 6.69 8.09 -11.13
C GLY A 124 6.06 6.84 -10.53
N LEU A 125 5.98 5.72 -11.26
CA LEU A 125 5.49 4.45 -10.70
C LEU A 125 6.45 3.88 -9.66
N ASP A 126 7.76 4.09 -9.81
CA ASP A 126 8.78 3.78 -8.81
C ASP A 126 8.49 4.46 -7.46
N ARG A 127 8.19 5.77 -7.50
CA ARG A 127 7.81 6.55 -6.33
C ARG A 127 6.45 6.13 -5.77
N LEU A 128 5.51 5.75 -6.63
CA LEU A 128 4.22 5.22 -6.20
C LEU A 128 4.39 3.92 -5.41
N PHE A 129 5.15 2.96 -5.94
CA PHE A 129 5.41 1.70 -5.24
C PHE A 129 6.17 1.90 -3.94
N ALA A 130 7.16 2.79 -3.91
CA ALA A 130 7.86 3.14 -2.67
C ALA A 130 6.93 3.77 -1.62
N ALA A 131 6.01 4.64 -2.04
CA ALA A 131 5.02 5.26 -1.14
C ALA A 131 4.01 4.24 -0.59
N ILE A 132 3.52 3.33 -1.44
CA ILE A 132 2.65 2.22 -1.02
C ILE A 132 3.35 1.38 0.05
N ASP A 133 4.61 1.01 -0.21
CA ASP A 133 5.39 0.17 0.68
C ASP A 133 5.64 0.82 2.04
N ALA A 134 6.02 2.10 2.04
CA ALA A 134 6.18 2.89 3.25
C ALA A 134 4.89 2.96 4.07
N ARG A 135 3.72 3.16 3.42
CA ARG A 135 2.44 3.25 4.12
C ARG A 135 2.04 1.92 4.73
N LEU A 136 2.24 0.82 4.01
CA LEU A 136 1.95 -0.53 4.51
C LEU A 136 2.90 -0.95 5.64
N ALA A 137 4.10 -0.38 5.73
CA ALA A 137 5.06 -0.63 6.81
C ALA A 137 4.75 0.12 8.12
N ILE A 138 3.78 1.03 8.14
CA ILE A 138 3.44 1.78 9.36
C ILE A 138 2.97 0.83 10.47
N GLY A 139 3.62 0.93 11.62
CA GLY A 139 3.33 0.07 12.78
C GLY A 139 4.02 -1.30 12.74
N ASP A 140 4.93 -1.54 11.79
CA ASP A 140 5.82 -2.70 11.86
C ASP A 140 6.84 -2.51 12.99
N GLU A 141 7.12 -3.59 13.72
CA GLU A 141 8.13 -3.67 14.76
C GLU A 141 9.35 -4.44 14.23
N LEU A 142 10.54 -3.91 14.47
CA LEU A 142 11.78 -4.61 14.13
C LEU A 142 12.08 -5.66 15.21
N ALA A 143 12.08 -6.93 14.82
CA ALA A 143 12.41 -8.07 15.67
C ALA A 143 13.64 -8.80 15.13
N HIS A 144 14.47 -9.33 16.03
CA HIS A 144 15.66 -10.11 15.68
C HIS A 144 15.42 -11.58 16.00
N PHE A 145 15.79 -12.45 15.06
CA PHE A 145 15.64 -13.89 15.20
C PHE A 145 16.92 -14.61 14.80
N ASP A 146 17.30 -15.58 15.63
CA ASP A 146 18.32 -16.57 15.31
C ASP A 146 17.61 -17.82 14.81
N VAL A 147 17.55 -18.01 13.49
CA VAL A 147 16.81 -19.12 12.87
C VAL A 147 17.79 -20.20 12.44
N PRO A 148 17.80 -21.40 13.05
CA PRO A 148 18.65 -22.50 12.58
C PRO A 148 18.36 -22.82 11.11
N HIS A 149 19.39 -23.15 10.32
CA HIS A 149 19.20 -23.53 8.91
C HIS A 149 18.29 -24.76 8.74
N ALA A 150 18.20 -25.60 9.78
CA ALA A 150 17.26 -26.72 9.84
C ALA A 150 15.78 -26.27 9.87
N ASP A 151 15.51 -25.07 10.39
CA ASP A 151 14.17 -24.47 10.51
C ASP A 151 13.84 -23.59 9.28
N GLY A 152 14.12 -24.08 8.08
CA GLY A 152 13.87 -23.35 6.83
C GLY A 152 12.41 -22.90 6.64
N GLN A 153 11.44 -23.58 7.29
CA GLN A 153 10.03 -23.15 7.31
C GLN A 153 9.81 -21.87 8.11
N ALA A 154 10.54 -21.67 9.22
CA ALA A 154 10.46 -20.44 10.01
C ALA A 154 11.03 -19.27 9.21
N LEU A 155 12.18 -19.48 8.56
CA LEU A 155 12.81 -18.47 7.71
C LEU A 155 11.91 -18.07 6.55
N ALA A 156 11.35 -19.05 5.81
CA ALA A 156 10.42 -18.78 4.72
C ALA A 156 9.17 -18.00 5.19
N TRP A 157 8.65 -18.32 6.37
CA TRP A 157 7.51 -17.61 6.96
C TRP A 157 7.84 -16.14 7.23
N LEU A 158 9.03 -15.84 7.79
CA LEU A 158 9.48 -14.48 8.04
C LEU A 158 9.60 -13.66 6.74
N TYR A 159 10.08 -14.26 5.65
CA TYR A 159 10.11 -13.64 4.33
C TYR A 159 8.71 -13.42 3.72
N GLU A 160 7.74 -14.28 4.05
CA GLU A 160 6.37 -14.17 3.52
C GLU A 160 5.52 -13.13 4.29
N HIS A 161 5.79 -12.96 5.58
CA HIS A 161 4.94 -12.15 6.48
C HIS A 161 5.63 -10.86 6.99
N GLY A 162 6.90 -10.65 6.66
CA GLY A 162 7.67 -9.48 7.10
C GLY A 162 8.66 -8.99 6.06
N GLU A 163 9.23 -7.82 6.33
CA GLU A 163 10.34 -7.28 5.56
C GLU A 163 11.65 -7.63 6.27
N VAL A 164 12.50 -8.45 5.63
CA VAL A 164 13.83 -8.76 6.16
C VAL A 164 14.75 -7.57 5.90
N ALA A 165 15.02 -6.79 6.95
CA ALA A 165 15.86 -5.60 6.90
C ALA A 165 17.35 -5.97 6.86
N GLU A 166 17.75 -6.99 7.63
CA GLU A 166 19.13 -7.47 7.70
C GLU A 166 19.17 -8.99 7.79
N ARG A 167 20.24 -9.57 7.24
CA ARG A 167 20.55 -10.99 7.35
C ARG A 167 22.05 -11.22 7.42
N ALA A 168 22.48 -12.03 8.37
CA ALA A 168 23.82 -12.61 8.43
C ALA A 168 23.71 -14.13 8.62
N ASP A 169 24.46 -14.89 7.83
CA ASP A 169 24.44 -16.36 7.88
C ASP A 169 25.74 -16.90 8.48
N ASP A 170 25.58 -17.75 9.48
CA ASP A 170 26.64 -18.56 10.07
C ASP A 170 26.52 -20.02 9.58
N GLU A 171 27.40 -20.93 10.04
CA GLU A 171 27.38 -22.33 9.60
C GLU A 171 26.08 -23.08 9.94
N ALA A 172 25.38 -22.67 11.01
CA ALA A 172 24.21 -23.37 11.54
C ALA A 172 22.95 -22.51 11.65
N VAL A 173 23.06 -21.19 11.62
CA VAL A 173 22.00 -20.24 11.97
C VAL A 173 22.01 -19.06 10.99
N ALA A 174 20.82 -18.59 10.63
CA ALA A 174 20.59 -17.30 9.99
C ALA A 174 20.13 -16.29 11.04
N HIS A 175 20.92 -15.24 11.25
CA HIS A 175 20.58 -14.08 12.07
C HIS A 175 19.82 -13.09 11.21
N VAL A 176 18.54 -12.87 11.50
CA VAL A 176 17.67 -12.00 10.70
C VAL A 176 17.02 -10.91 11.53
N ALA A 177 17.07 -9.67 11.03
CA ALA A 177 16.28 -8.57 11.53
C ALA A 177 15.08 -8.38 10.60
N VAL A 178 13.87 -8.52 11.12
CA VAL A 178 12.63 -8.55 10.33
C VAL A 178 11.64 -7.54 10.90
N ARG A 179 11.09 -6.69 10.04
CA ARG A 179 9.97 -5.80 10.36
C ARG A 179 8.66 -6.56 10.17
N LEU A 180 7.85 -6.64 11.22
CA LEU A 180 6.61 -7.41 11.26
C LEU A 180 5.49 -6.60 11.93
N LYS A 181 4.24 -6.81 11.53
CA LYS A 181 3.11 -6.35 12.34
C LYS A 181 3.12 -7.04 13.71
N PRO A 182 2.69 -6.38 14.79
CA PRO A 182 2.64 -6.99 16.13
C PRO A 182 1.85 -8.31 16.19
N GLN A 183 0.80 -8.40 15.35
CA GLN A 183 -0.04 -9.60 15.22
C GLN A 183 0.72 -10.76 14.58
N ASP A 184 1.52 -10.48 13.54
CA ASP A 184 2.35 -11.48 12.88
C ASP A 184 3.56 -11.87 13.74
N LEU A 185 4.16 -10.93 14.46
CA LEU A 185 5.16 -11.23 15.49
C LEU A 185 4.60 -12.22 16.54
N SER A 186 3.38 -11.96 17.03
CA SER A 186 2.69 -12.83 17.99
C SER A 186 2.42 -14.22 17.40
N ARG A 187 1.96 -14.29 16.14
CA ARG A 187 1.73 -15.56 15.43
C ARG A 187 3.01 -16.35 15.22
N PHE A 188 4.10 -15.69 14.86
CA PHE A 188 5.41 -16.32 14.69
C PHE A 188 5.89 -16.94 15.98
N GLN A 189 5.90 -16.16 17.08
CA GLN A 189 6.33 -16.62 18.41
C GLN A 189 5.46 -17.78 18.93
N ALA A 190 4.15 -17.75 18.67
CA ALA A 190 3.27 -18.86 19.05
C ALA A 190 3.57 -20.15 18.26
N ARG A 191 3.97 -20.03 16.99
CA ARG A 191 4.27 -21.17 16.11
C ARG A 191 5.68 -21.73 16.30
N TRP A 192 6.66 -20.87 16.61
CA TRP A 192 8.04 -21.24 16.92
C TRP A 192 8.48 -20.65 18.27
N PRO A 193 7.98 -21.18 19.41
CA PRO A 193 8.29 -20.63 20.73
C PRO A 193 9.78 -20.68 21.07
N HIS A 194 10.52 -21.62 20.48
CA HIS A 194 11.98 -21.76 20.66
C HIS A 194 12.79 -20.70 19.90
N LEU A 195 12.18 -19.99 18.93
CA LEU A 195 12.82 -18.90 18.18
C LEU A 195 12.43 -17.52 18.71
N SER A 196 11.88 -17.43 19.93
CA SER A 196 11.43 -16.16 20.51
C SER A 196 12.60 -15.18 20.63
N ALA A 197 12.45 -13.97 20.07
CA ALA A 197 13.49 -12.95 19.95
C ALA A 197 14.24 -12.70 21.28
N PRO A 198 15.56 -12.95 21.37
CA PRO A 198 16.37 -12.40 22.44
C PRO A 198 16.47 -10.87 22.28
N VAL A 199 16.32 -10.17 23.40
CA VAL A 199 16.26 -8.70 23.50
C VAL A 199 17.55 -8.03 23.02
N SER A 200 17.37 -7.01 22.17
CA SER A 200 18.21 -5.84 21.84
C SER A 200 19.73 -5.97 21.98
N LEU A 201 20.44 -5.87 20.85
CA LEU A 201 21.82 -5.40 20.85
C LEU A 201 21.85 -3.95 21.35
N THR A 202 22.69 -3.71 22.35
CA THR A 202 22.92 -2.41 23.01
C THR A 202 23.68 -1.47 22.10
#